data_AF-A0A8S3VBJ3-F1
#
_entry.id   AF-A0A8S3VBJ3-F1
#
_cell.length_a   1.000
_cell.length_b   1.000
_cell.length_c   1.000
_cell.angle_alpha   90.00
_cell.angle_beta   90.00
_cell.angle_gamma   90.00
#
_symmetry.space_group_name_H-M   'P 1'
#
loop_
_entity.id
_entity.type
_entity.pdbx_description
1 polymer ?
#
loop_
_entity_poly.entity_id
_entity_poly.type
_entity_poly.pdbx_seq_one_letter_code
_entity_poly.pdbx_strand_id
1 'polypeptide(L)'
;MAGVQSDPHFFEGTEKLLEVWFESTKGDDSFDLRNIGRLDWEHLLRIVRCEIISKSSSDDMDAYVLSESSMFITQKRFILKTCGRTTLLLAMEPLIRLVTEKCGDHKVVDVFYSRKKFAKPEQQHKIHRTFEDEVHHLDQLFKNGAAYTLGKINKDCWLSDQMKIGA
;
A
#
# COMPACT_ATOMS: atom_id res chain seq x y z
N MET A 1 -28.35 21.59 15.08
CA MET A 1 -27.04 21.45 14.39
C MET A 1 -26.00 21.18 15.46
N ALA A 2 -25.78 19.92 15.84
CA ALA A 2 -24.74 19.57 16.79
C ALA A 2 -23.38 19.68 16.07
N GLY A 3 -22.55 20.64 16.48
CA GLY A 3 -21.20 20.77 15.96
C GLY A 3 -20.42 19.49 16.24
N VAL A 4 -19.84 18.90 15.20
CA VAL A 4 -18.96 17.75 15.33
C VAL A 4 -17.76 18.21 16.15
N GLN A 5 -17.69 17.78 17.42
CA GLN A 5 -16.50 17.94 18.25
C GLN A 5 -15.39 17.10 17.61
N SER A 6 -14.49 17.76 16.89
CA SER A 6 -13.23 17.14 16.48
C SER A 6 -12.40 16.90 17.74
N ASP A 7 -12.47 15.69 18.29
CA ASP A 7 -11.53 15.26 19.31
C ASP A 7 -10.11 15.34 18.73
N PRO A 8 -9.26 16.27 19.21
CA PRO A 8 -7.91 16.46 18.67
C PRO A 8 -6.99 15.27 18.93
N HIS A 9 -7.43 14.32 19.78
CA HIS A 9 -6.68 13.12 20.14
C HIS A 9 -7.17 11.85 19.44
N PHE A 10 -8.12 11.95 18.50
CA PHE A 10 -8.61 10.77 17.79
C PHE A 10 -7.54 10.16 16.87
N PHE A 11 -7.20 8.90 17.11
CA PHE A 11 -6.35 8.08 16.25
C PHE A 11 -7.21 7.08 15.46
N GLU A 12 -7.01 7.03 14.15
CA GLU A 12 -7.67 6.06 13.28
C GLU A 12 -6.88 4.74 13.28
N GLY A 13 -7.31 3.76 14.06
CA GLY A 13 -6.66 2.45 14.14
C GLY A 13 -6.87 1.54 12.93
N THR A 14 -7.73 1.93 11.98
CA THR A 14 -8.02 1.10 10.80
C THR A 14 -6.80 1.00 9.89
N GLU A 15 -6.32 -0.24 9.71
CA GLU A 15 -5.22 -0.54 8.81
C GLU A 15 -5.64 -0.46 7.34
N LYS A 16 -4.75 0.09 6.52
CA LYS A 16 -4.72 -0.02 5.07
C LYS A 16 -3.60 -1.00 4.71
N LEU A 17 -3.88 -1.98 3.87
CA LEU A 17 -2.93 -2.97 3.36
C LEU A 17 -2.77 -2.77 1.86
N LEU A 18 -1.53 -2.68 1.41
CA LEU A 18 -1.15 -2.71 0.01
C LEU A 18 -0.16 -3.84 -0.22
N GLU A 19 -0.45 -4.70 -1.18
CA GLU A 19 0.46 -5.71 -1.71
C GLU A 19 0.63 -5.52 -3.21
N VAL A 20 1.86 -5.61 -3.70
CA VAL A 20 2.21 -5.46 -5.12
C VAL A 20 3.15 -6.58 -5.53
N TRP A 21 2.79 -7.29 -6.60
CA TRP A 21 3.58 -8.38 -7.17
C TRP A 21 4.22 -7.92 -8.47
N PHE A 22 5.51 -8.22 -8.60
CA PHE A 22 6.34 -7.86 -9.74
C PHE A 22 6.94 -9.11 -10.39
N GLU A 23 7.19 -9.04 -11.70
CA GLU A 23 7.94 -10.03 -12.45
C GLU A 23 8.95 -9.36 -13.39
N SER A 24 10.14 -9.97 -13.53
CA SER A 24 11.11 -9.60 -14.58
C SER A 24 10.50 -9.80 -15.96
N THR A 25 10.66 -8.83 -16.86
CA THR A 25 10.29 -9.02 -18.27
C THR A 25 11.32 -9.86 -19.03
N LYS A 26 12.53 -9.99 -18.50
CA LYS A 26 13.64 -10.76 -19.09
C LYS A 26 13.61 -12.24 -18.71
N GLY A 27 12.79 -12.61 -17.73
CA GLY A 27 12.67 -13.98 -17.24
C GLY A 27 13.91 -14.49 -16.52
N ASP A 28 14.78 -13.60 -16.07
CA ASP A 28 16.00 -13.93 -15.34
C ASP A 28 15.79 -13.82 -13.82
N ASP A 29 16.59 -14.60 -13.07
CA ASP A 29 16.54 -14.64 -11.60
C ASP A 29 17.24 -13.42 -10.94
N SER A 30 17.69 -12.45 -11.73
CA SER A 30 18.36 -11.25 -11.24
C SER A 30 17.40 -10.26 -10.57
N PHE A 31 16.10 -10.37 -10.87
CA PHE A 31 15.06 -9.54 -10.28
C PHE A 31 14.80 -9.95 -8.84
N ASP A 32 15.18 -9.07 -7.92
CA ASP A 32 14.93 -9.22 -6.49
C ASP A 32 14.76 -7.85 -5.83
N LEU A 33 13.55 -7.58 -5.31
CA LEU A 33 13.25 -6.32 -4.61
C LEU A 33 14.10 -6.13 -3.35
N ARG A 34 14.63 -7.20 -2.76
CA ARG A 34 15.48 -7.14 -1.56
C ARG A 34 16.86 -6.53 -1.85
N ASN A 35 17.23 -6.42 -3.13
CA ASN A 35 18.43 -5.71 -3.56
C ASN A 35 18.29 -4.18 -3.46
N ILE A 36 17.07 -3.65 -3.27
CA ILE A 36 16.83 -2.23 -3.07
C ILE A 36 17.38 -1.81 -1.70
N GLY A 37 18.22 -0.78 -1.71
CA GLY A 37 18.90 -0.29 -0.51
C GLY A 37 17.94 0.32 0.51
N ARG A 38 18.28 0.21 1.79
CA ARG A 38 17.48 0.78 2.89
C ARG A 38 17.15 2.26 2.70
N LEU A 39 18.11 3.07 2.24
CA LEU A 39 17.91 4.51 2.03
C LEU A 39 16.82 4.80 0.98
N ASP A 40 16.74 3.97 -0.07
CA ASP A 40 15.70 4.12 -1.08
C ASP A 40 14.31 3.81 -0.49
N TRP A 41 14.22 2.78 0.37
CA TRP A 41 13.00 2.50 1.12
C TRP A 41 12.62 3.63 2.07
N GLU A 42 13.58 4.25 2.77
CA GLU A 42 13.32 5.40 3.64
C GLU A 42 12.77 6.60 2.86
N HIS A 43 13.28 6.85 1.65
CA HIS A 43 12.75 7.90 0.77
C HIS A 43 11.30 7.61 0.34
N LEU A 44 11.00 6.36 -0.04
CA LEU A 44 9.63 5.94 -0.37
C LEU A 44 8.69 6.11 0.84
N LEU A 45 9.11 5.64 2.02
CA LEU A 45 8.29 5.64 3.23
C LEU A 45 8.01 7.06 3.76
N ARG A 46 8.92 8.03 3.53
CA ARG A 46 8.67 9.45 3.84
C ARG A 46 7.46 10.01 3.09
N ILE A 47 7.18 9.55 1.86
CA ILE A 47 6.02 10.00 1.07
C ILE A 47 4.72 9.67 1.81
N VAL A 48 4.69 8.52 2.49
CA VAL A 48 3.54 8.03 3.27
C VAL A 48 3.67 8.28 4.77
N ARG A 49 4.61 9.15 5.17
CA ARG A 49 4.85 9.58 6.56
C ARG A 49 5.19 8.43 7.52
N CYS A 50 5.92 7.44 7.00
CA CYS A 50 6.43 6.33 7.79
C CYS A 50 7.95 6.42 7.93
N GLU A 51 8.46 5.95 9.06
CA GLU A 51 9.90 5.88 9.34
C GLU A 51 10.28 4.45 9.73
N ILE A 52 11.45 3.97 9.29
CA ILE A 52 11.96 2.65 9.65
C ILE A 52 12.52 2.70 11.07
N ILE A 53 11.94 1.91 11.98
CA ILE A 53 12.47 1.70 13.33
C ILE A 53 13.52 0.60 13.31
N SER A 54 13.19 -0.53 12.69
CA SER A 54 14.08 -1.69 12.66
C SER A 54 13.82 -2.56 11.43
N LYS A 55 14.81 -3.41 11.13
CA LYS A 55 14.79 -4.39 10.05
C LYS A 55 15.18 -5.76 10.60
N SER A 56 14.51 -6.80 10.14
CA SER A 56 14.89 -8.20 10.31
C SER A 56 14.91 -8.88 8.93
N SER A 57 15.91 -9.71 8.66
CA SER A 57 16.06 -10.41 7.38
C SER A 57 16.05 -11.92 7.56
N SER A 58 15.58 -12.60 6.53
CA SER A 58 15.60 -14.05 6.35
C SER A 58 15.93 -14.37 4.90
N ASP A 59 16.13 -15.66 4.60
CA ASP A 59 16.46 -16.13 3.24
C ASP A 59 15.39 -15.81 2.21
N ASP A 60 14.15 -15.56 2.63
CA ASP A 60 13.00 -15.31 1.74
C ASP A 60 12.45 -13.88 1.84
N MET A 61 12.78 -13.14 2.89
CA MET A 61 12.09 -11.89 3.22
C MET A 61 12.89 -10.93 4.08
N ASP A 62 12.78 -9.64 3.76
CA ASP A 62 13.09 -8.52 4.64
C ASP A 62 11.81 -7.97 5.28
N ALA A 63 11.76 -7.92 6.61
CA ALA A 63 10.68 -7.35 7.40
C ALA A 63 11.13 -6.07 8.09
N TYR A 64 10.32 -5.02 8.01
CA TYR A 64 10.59 -3.71 8.58
C TYR A 64 9.48 -3.33 9.56
N VAL A 65 9.88 -2.98 10.78
CA VAL A 65 8.99 -2.32 11.75
C VAL A 65 9.08 -0.82 11.51
N LEU A 66 7.94 -0.17 11.38
CA LEU A 66 7.81 1.26 11.12
C LEU A 66 7.13 1.97 12.30
N SER A 67 7.24 3.29 12.36
CA SER A 67 6.72 4.15 13.44
C SER A 67 5.32 3.81 13.94
N GLU A 68 4.41 3.38 13.07
CA GLU A 68 3.08 2.86 13.43
C GLU A 68 2.60 1.81 12.40
N SER A 69 3.53 1.06 11.81
CA SER A 69 3.28 0.36 10.54
C SER A 69 4.26 -0.80 10.33
N SER A 70 4.06 -1.58 9.26
CA SER A 70 4.99 -2.65 8.90
C SER A 70 5.14 -2.78 7.39
N MET A 71 6.34 -3.11 6.92
CA MET A 71 6.63 -3.36 5.51
C MET A 71 7.37 -4.69 5.35
N PHE A 72 7.00 -5.47 4.34
CA PHE A 72 7.63 -6.76 4.05
C PHE A 72 8.02 -6.82 2.57
N ILE A 73 9.24 -7.24 2.31
CA ILE A 73 9.81 -7.33 0.96
C ILE A 73 10.28 -8.77 0.73
N THR A 74 9.75 -9.43 -0.28
CA THR A 74 10.29 -10.68 -0.82
C THR A 74 10.90 -10.41 -2.20
N GLN A 75 11.45 -11.43 -2.86
CA GLN A 75 12.02 -11.29 -4.20
C GLN A 75 11.10 -10.58 -5.19
N LYS A 76 9.79 -10.87 -5.14
CA LYS A 76 8.81 -10.42 -6.14
C LYS A 76 7.61 -9.70 -5.54
N ARG A 77 7.56 -9.54 -4.22
CA ARG A 77 6.39 -8.96 -3.53
C ARG A 77 6.80 -7.84 -2.57
N PHE A 78 6.11 -6.72 -2.71
CA PHE A 78 6.12 -5.61 -1.76
C PHE A 78 4.82 -5.63 -0.96
N ILE A 79 4.91 -5.55 0.37
CA ILE A 79 3.76 -5.39 1.27
C ILE A 79 4.00 -4.17 2.14
N LEU A 80 3.02 -3.28 2.22
CA LEU A 80 3.01 -2.17 3.16
C LEU A 80 1.66 -2.08 3.87
N LYS A 81 1.72 -2.16 5.20
CA LYS A 81 0.58 -1.97 6.10
C LYS A 81 0.76 -0.68 6.86
N THR A 82 -0.24 0.20 6.78
CA THR A 82 -0.22 1.46 7.53
C THR A 82 -1.54 1.75 8.20
N CYS A 83 -1.56 2.56 9.26
CA CYS A 83 -2.77 3.01 9.94
C CYS A 83 -2.76 4.54 10.10
N GLY A 84 -3.70 5.10 10.88
CA GLY A 84 -3.81 6.53 11.08
C GLY A 84 -4.24 7.26 9.80
N ARG A 85 -3.55 8.36 9.48
CA ARG A 85 -3.86 9.27 8.36
C ARG A 85 -2.82 9.17 7.23
N THR A 86 -2.12 8.04 7.13
CA THR A 86 -1.16 7.76 6.06
C THR A 86 -1.84 7.76 4.69
N THR A 87 -1.07 8.09 3.66
CA THR A 87 -1.51 8.20 2.27
C THR A 87 -1.00 7.03 1.44
N LEU A 88 -1.29 5.81 1.87
CA LEU A 88 -0.71 4.56 1.34
C LEU A 88 -0.70 4.48 -0.19
N LEU A 89 -1.81 4.83 -0.85
CA LEU A 89 -1.94 4.72 -2.30
C LEU A 89 -1.08 5.75 -3.08
N LEU A 90 -0.58 6.80 -2.43
CA LEU A 90 0.39 7.71 -3.04
C LEU A 90 1.80 7.09 -3.16
N ALA A 91 2.07 5.97 -2.48
CA ALA A 91 3.33 5.25 -2.66
C ALA A 91 3.39 4.45 -3.96
N MET A 92 2.27 4.23 -4.66
CA MET A 92 2.22 3.31 -5.80
C MET A 92 3.12 3.75 -6.96
N GLU A 93 2.95 4.98 -7.47
CA GLU A 93 3.80 5.45 -8.58
C GLU A 93 5.28 5.57 -8.18
N PRO A 94 5.65 6.15 -7.01
CA PRO A 94 7.04 6.17 -6.57
C PRO A 94 7.64 4.77 -6.40
N LEU A 95 6.86 3.80 -5.93
CA LEU A 95 7.30 2.40 -5.80
C LEU A 95 7.65 1.82 -7.18
N ILE A 96 6.77 1.96 -8.17
CA ILE A 96 7.02 1.44 -9.52
C ILE A 96 8.30 2.06 -10.11
N ARG A 97 8.46 3.39 -9.99
CA ARG A 97 9.67 4.08 -10.45
C ARG A 97 10.92 3.55 -9.76
N LEU A 98 10.88 3.38 -8.44
CA LEU A 98 11.99 2.85 -7.66
C LEU A 98 12.38 1.43 -8.12
N VAL A 99 11.40 0.56 -8.35
CA VAL A 99 11.65 -0.80 -8.85
C VAL A 99 12.26 -0.75 -10.25
N THR A 100 11.80 0.15 -11.14
CA THR A 100 12.40 0.32 -12.48
C THR A 100 13.86 0.74 -12.36
N GLU A 101 14.17 1.71 -11.51
CA GLU A 101 15.51 2.27 -11.35
C GLU A 101 16.51 1.27 -10.74
N LYS A 102 16.05 0.41 -9.82
CA LYS A 102 16.95 -0.45 -9.02
C LYS A 102 16.96 -1.91 -9.46
N CYS A 103 15.86 -2.41 -10.00
CA CYS A 103 15.70 -3.81 -10.40
C CYS A 103 15.57 -3.99 -11.92
N GLY A 104 15.45 -2.90 -12.68
CA GLY A 104 15.34 -2.92 -14.15
C GLY A 104 13.93 -3.18 -14.67
N ASP A 105 13.85 -3.66 -15.92
CA ASP A 105 12.59 -3.86 -16.63
C ASP A 105 11.73 -4.91 -15.95
N HIS A 106 10.51 -4.52 -15.57
CA HIS A 106 9.58 -5.36 -14.85
C HIS A 106 8.15 -5.10 -15.31
N LYS A 107 7.24 -5.99 -14.91
CA LYS A 107 5.80 -5.77 -14.96
C LYS A 107 5.21 -5.93 -13.57
N VAL A 108 4.20 -5.12 -13.28
CA VAL A 108 3.31 -5.34 -12.15
C VAL A 108 2.30 -6.40 -12.58
N VAL A 109 2.16 -7.47 -11.80
CA VAL A 109 1.35 -8.65 -12.15
C VAL A 109 0.04 -8.67 -11.37
N ASP A 110 0.10 -8.28 -10.09
CA ASP A 110 -1.07 -8.19 -9.23
C ASP A 110 -0.88 -7.03 -8.27
N VAL A 111 -1.99 -6.39 -7.94
CA VAL A 111 -2.07 -5.34 -6.93
C VAL A 111 -3.26 -5.64 -6.06
N PHE A 112 -3.03 -5.76 -4.76
CA PHE A 112 -4.08 -5.98 -3.78
C PHE A 112 -4.09 -4.83 -2.79
N TYR A 113 -5.22 -4.14 -2.72
CA TYR A 113 -5.47 -3.11 -1.74
C TYR A 113 -6.66 -3.51 -0.87
N SER A 114 -6.54 -3.40 0.44
CA SER A 114 -7.69 -3.62 1.31
C SER A 114 -7.64 -2.78 2.59
N ARG A 115 -8.82 -2.53 3.14
CA ARG A 115 -8.99 -1.92 4.45
C ARG A 115 -10.39 -2.20 5.01
N LYS A 116 -10.55 -2.01 6.31
CA LYS A 116 -11.89 -1.85 6.90
C LYS A 116 -12.42 -0.43 6.64
N LYS A 117 -13.70 -0.23 6.95
CA LYS A 117 -14.26 1.12 7.05
C LYS A 117 -13.55 1.93 8.15
N PHE A 118 -13.22 3.18 7.82
CA PHE A 118 -12.72 4.14 8.79
C PHE A 118 -13.81 4.53 9.79
N ALA A 119 -13.39 4.79 11.02
CA ALA A 119 -14.26 5.38 12.03
C ALA A 119 -14.48 6.89 11.77
N LYS A 120 -13.49 7.60 11.23
CA LYS A 120 -13.60 9.00 10.79
C LYS A 120 -13.03 9.22 9.38
N PRO A 121 -13.78 8.83 8.33
CA PRO A 121 -13.31 8.96 6.94
C PRO A 121 -12.98 10.41 6.54
N GLU A 122 -13.68 11.40 7.08
CA GLU A 122 -13.48 12.83 6.80
C GLU A 122 -12.10 13.36 7.21
N GLN A 123 -11.44 12.67 8.16
CA GLN A 123 -10.09 13.01 8.61
C GLN A 123 -8.99 12.37 7.76
N GLN A 124 -9.34 11.49 6.81
CA GLN A 124 -8.41 10.91 5.86
C GLN A 124 -8.09 11.87 4.72
N HIS A 125 -6.95 11.64 4.06
CA HIS A 125 -6.61 12.30 2.81
C HIS A 125 -7.71 12.06 1.76
N LYS A 126 -7.91 13.01 0.83
CA LYS A 126 -9.02 12.97 -0.14
C LYS A 126 -9.15 11.62 -0.86
N ILE A 127 -8.03 11.00 -1.25
CA ILE A 127 -8.02 9.71 -1.96
C ILE A 127 -8.46 8.53 -1.09
N HIS A 128 -8.50 8.68 0.23
CA HIS A 128 -8.81 7.65 1.22
C HIS A 128 -10.10 7.94 2.00
N ARG A 129 -10.89 8.94 1.57
CA ARG A 129 -12.15 9.28 2.26
C ARG A 129 -13.24 8.28 1.96
N THR A 130 -13.33 7.85 0.71
CA THR A 130 -14.29 6.86 0.24
C THR A 130 -13.56 5.69 -0.41
N PHE A 131 -14.24 4.56 -0.58
CA PHE A 131 -13.63 3.44 -1.29
C PHE A 131 -13.59 3.69 -2.79
N GLU A 132 -14.59 4.42 -3.28
CA GLU A 132 -14.72 4.86 -4.66
C GLU A 132 -13.55 5.74 -5.10
N ASP A 133 -13.09 6.66 -4.24
CA ASP A 133 -11.90 7.48 -4.50
C ASP A 133 -10.62 6.63 -4.60
N GLU A 134 -10.53 5.56 -3.81
CA GLU A 134 -9.37 4.66 -3.79
C GLU A 134 -9.31 3.79 -5.04
N VAL A 135 -10.45 3.21 -5.42
CA VAL A 135 -10.62 2.45 -6.67
C VAL A 135 -10.33 3.36 -7.85
N HIS A 136 -10.90 4.57 -7.89
CA HIS A 136 -10.65 5.52 -8.97
C HIS A 136 -9.18 5.89 -9.11
N HIS A 137 -8.47 6.07 -7.99
CA HIS A 137 -7.03 6.33 -8.01
C HIS A 137 -6.24 5.15 -8.58
N LEU A 138 -6.58 3.92 -8.21
CA LEU A 138 -5.91 2.73 -8.72
C LEU A 138 -6.24 2.44 -10.20
N ASP A 139 -7.48 2.69 -10.63
CA ASP A 139 -7.93 2.53 -12.03
C ASP A 139 -7.22 3.50 -13.00
N GLN A 140 -6.72 4.63 -12.50
CA GLN A 140 -5.88 5.54 -13.29
C GLN A 140 -4.49 4.96 -13.56
N LEU A 141 -4.00 4.07 -12.68
CA LEU A 141 -2.67 3.47 -12.77
C LEU A 141 -2.67 2.15 -13.53
N PHE A 142 -3.70 1.34 -13.32
CA PHE A 142 -3.80 -0.01 -13.87
C PHE A 142 -5.13 -0.21 -14.58
N LYS A 143 -5.06 -0.85 -15.75
CA LYS A 143 -6.26 -1.22 -16.51
C LYS A 143 -6.73 -2.59 -16.03
N ASN A 144 -8.05 -2.79 -15.92
CA ASN A 144 -8.73 -4.03 -15.49
C ASN A 144 -8.72 -4.31 -13.97
N GLY A 145 -8.96 -3.29 -13.14
CA GLY A 145 -9.23 -3.48 -11.71
C GLY A 145 -10.54 -4.20 -11.43
N ALA A 146 -10.60 -4.93 -10.30
CA ALA A 146 -11.81 -5.57 -9.80
C ALA A 146 -12.01 -5.25 -8.30
N ALA A 147 -12.97 -4.35 -8.04
CA ALA A 147 -13.29 -3.91 -6.69
C ALA A 147 -14.41 -4.75 -6.06
N TYR A 148 -14.19 -5.17 -4.81
CA TYR A 148 -15.09 -6.02 -4.03
C TYR A 148 -15.38 -5.42 -2.65
N THR A 149 -16.64 -5.49 -2.21
CA THR A 149 -17.03 -5.22 -0.81
C THR A 149 -17.46 -6.52 -0.15
N LEU A 150 -16.74 -6.95 0.87
CA LEU A 150 -16.98 -8.19 1.61
C LEU A 150 -17.60 -7.88 2.98
N GLY A 151 -18.87 -8.28 3.17
CA GLY A 151 -19.61 -8.07 4.42
C GLY A 151 -20.89 -7.25 4.21
N LYS A 152 -21.63 -6.97 5.30
CA LYS A 152 -22.86 -6.18 5.22
C LYS A 152 -22.52 -4.71 5.05
N ILE A 153 -22.92 -4.11 3.92
CA ILE A 153 -22.68 -2.69 3.60
C ILE A 153 -23.18 -1.75 4.72
N ASN A 154 -24.18 -2.15 5.51
CA ASN A 154 -24.73 -1.33 6.60
C ASN A 154 -24.09 -1.61 7.98
N LYS A 155 -23.03 -2.43 8.04
CA LYS A 155 -22.26 -2.75 9.27
C LYS A 155 -20.76 -2.74 8.95
N ASP A 156 -19.95 -3.36 9.81
CA ASP A 156 -18.57 -3.70 9.54
C ASP A 156 -18.48 -4.48 8.23
N CYS A 157 -17.77 -3.91 7.27
CA CYS A 157 -17.44 -4.58 6.02
C CYS A 157 -15.98 -4.31 5.67
N TRP A 158 -15.38 -5.28 5.02
CA TRP A 158 -14.06 -5.22 4.43
C TRP A 158 -14.19 -4.73 3.00
N LEU A 159 -13.36 -3.76 2.65
CA LEU A 159 -13.26 -3.19 1.33
C LEU A 159 -11.96 -3.69 0.74
N SER A 160 -12.03 -4.27 -0.45
CA SER A 160 -10.90 -4.91 -1.11
C SER A 160 -10.95 -4.60 -2.59
N ASP A 161 -9.84 -4.15 -3.15
CA ASP A 161 -9.66 -3.97 -4.58
C ASP A 161 -8.48 -4.82 -5.03
N GLN A 162 -8.71 -5.64 -6.05
CA GLN A 162 -7.68 -6.51 -6.61
C GLN A 162 -7.56 -6.22 -8.11
N MET A 163 -6.36 -5.91 -8.55
CA MET A 163 -6.06 -5.63 -9.95
C MET A 163 -5.11 -6.69 -10.49
N LYS A 164 -5.69 -7.65 -11.19
CA LYS A 164 -4.91 -8.62 -11.97
C LYS A 164 -4.50 -7.98 -13.28
N ILE A 165 -3.22 -7.69 -13.40
CA ILE A 165 -2.69 -7.08 -14.60
C ILE A 165 -2.34 -8.22 -15.55
N GLY A 166 -3.23 -8.43 -16.53
CA GLY A 166 -3.06 -9.42 -17.58
C GLY A 166 -1.69 -9.25 -18.26
N ALA A 167 -1.03 -10.39 -18.48
CA ALA A 167 0.23 -10.49 -19.22
C ALA A 167 0.09 -10.06 -20.69
#